data_AF-A0A453RRI4-F1
#
_entry.id   AF-A0A453RRI4-F1
#
_cell.length_a   1.000
_cell.length_b   1.000
_cell.length_c   1.000
_cell.angle_alpha   90.00
_cell.angle_beta   90.00
_cell.angle_gamma   90.00
#
_symmetry.space_group_name_H-M   'P 1'
#
loop_
_entity.id
_entity.type
_entity.pdbx_description
1 polymer ?
#
loop_
_entity_poly.entity_id
_entity_poly.type
_entity_poly.pdbx_seq_one_letter_code
_entity_poly.pdbx_strand_id
1 'polypeptide(L)'
;RTEEESRSKRRARRAMASGGGMEVEVRVVGGARSCFVALPLHLIEALSRTSASGDLPPVLALDLRAAAGARWSLAWSGAASRSRAIEVAQELAECISLPDGTIAQLSVARSLTRADSVSIEPFSEDDWEILESRADLAEETILQQ
;
A
#
# COMPACT_ATOMS: atom_id res chain seq x y z
N ARG A 1 36.96 -0.45 -0.39
CA ARG A 1 35.71 -0.89 0.32
C ARG A 1 34.53 0.06 0.09
N THR A 2 34.76 1.35 -0.16
CA THR A 2 33.71 2.39 -0.39
C THR A 2 33.11 2.40 -1.80
N GLU A 3 33.84 1.97 -2.83
CA GLU A 3 33.37 2.00 -4.23
C GLU A 3 32.39 0.87 -4.56
N GLU A 4 32.61 -0.32 -4.02
CA GLU A 4 31.75 -1.49 -4.25
C GLU A 4 30.37 -1.31 -3.60
N GLU A 5 30.34 -0.73 -2.39
CA GLU A 5 29.10 -0.38 -1.70
C GLU A 5 28.34 0.73 -2.43
N SER A 6 29.05 1.72 -2.96
CA SER A 6 28.47 2.81 -3.77
C SER A 6 27.90 2.29 -5.09
N ARG A 7 28.56 1.31 -5.72
CA ARG A 7 28.12 0.66 -6.96
C ARG A 7 26.92 -0.26 -6.72
N SER A 8 26.89 -0.96 -5.58
CA SER A 8 25.75 -1.76 -5.13
C SER A 8 24.53 -0.89 -4.82
N LYS A 9 24.72 0.21 -4.08
CA LYS A 9 23.68 1.24 -3.83
C LYS A 9 23.14 1.83 -5.14
N ARG A 10 24.03 2.14 -6.10
CA ARG A 10 23.62 2.64 -7.43
C ARG A 10 22.87 1.60 -8.27
N ARG A 11 23.26 0.32 -8.21
CA ARG A 11 22.54 -0.77 -8.88
C ARG A 11 21.16 -1.02 -8.27
N ALA A 12 21.05 -1.03 -6.93
CA ALA A 12 19.77 -1.13 -6.24
C ALA A 12 18.85 0.04 -6.59
N ARG A 13 19.38 1.28 -6.57
CA ARG A 13 18.65 2.48 -7.00
C ARG A 13 18.21 2.40 -8.46
N ARG A 14 19.03 1.82 -9.36
CA ARG A 14 18.71 1.68 -10.79
C ARG A 14 17.72 0.55 -11.08
N ALA A 15 17.76 -0.56 -10.34
CA ALA A 15 16.76 -1.63 -10.43
C ALA A 15 15.38 -1.11 -10.00
N MET A 16 15.32 -0.37 -8.90
CA MET A 16 14.13 0.31 -8.41
C MET A 16 13.63 1.39 -9.39
N ALA A 17 14.53 2.16 -10.00
CA ALA A 17 14.20 3.15 -11.02
C ALA A 17 13.78 2.53 -12.38
N SER A 18 14.16 1.28 -12.67
CA SER A 18 13.83 0.59 -13.92
C SER A 18 12.54 -0.24 -13.86
N GLY A 19 11.80 -0.22 -12.75
CA GLY A 19 10.57 -1.02 -12.59
C GLY A 19 10.79 -2.41 -11.96
N GLY A 20 11.95 -2.67 -11.37
CA GLY A 20 12.17 -3.82 -10.51
C GLY A 20 11.63 -3.55 -9.12
N GLY A 21 10.39 -3.96 -8.86
CA GLY A 21 9.82 -3.95 -7.51
C GLY A 21 10.53 -4.92 -6.56
N MET A 22 10.18 -4.87 -5.28
CA MET A 22 10.57 -5.86 -4.27
C MET A 22 9.57 -7.03 -4.34
N GLU A 23 10.03 -8.28 -4.39
CA GLU A 23 9.11 -9.43 -4.34
C GLU A 23 8.54 -9.56 -2.93
N VAL A 24 7.22 -9.72 -2.83
CA VAL A 24 6.50 -9.83 -1.55
C VAL A 24 5.40 -10.88 -1.63
N GLU A 25 5.14 -11.53 -0.50
CA GLU A 25 3.93 -12.33 -0.26
C GLU A 25 2.86 -11.43 0.39
N VAL A 26 1.63 -11.53 -0.10
CA VAL A 26 0.45 -10.92 0.50
C VAL A 26 -0.16 -11.88 1.51
N ARG A 27 -0.47 -11.35 2.69
CA ARG A 27 -1.27 -12.02 3.70
C ARG A 27 -2.54 -11.24 3.99
N VAL A 28 -3.68 -11.88 3.82
CA VAL A 28 -4.97 -11.34 4.22
C VAL A 28 -5.18 -11.60 5.71
N VAL A 29 -5.50 -10.56 6.45
CA VAL A 29 -5.70 -10.61 7.91
C VAL A 29 -7.12 -10.19 8.29
N GLY A 30 -7.80 -11.02 9.07
CA GLY A 30 -9.13 -10.72 9.60
C GLY A 30 -9.07 -9.78 10.81
N GLY A 31 -10.16 -9.03 11.03
CA GLY A 31 -10.34 -8.17 12.20
C GLY A 31 -9.58 -6.84 12.18
N ALA A 32 -8.76 -6.59 11.15
CA ALA A 32 -8.18 -5.28 10.88
C ALA A 32 -9.19 -4.43 10.11
N ARG A 33 -9.44 -3.20 10.55
CA ARG A 33 -10.36 -2.26 9.88
C ARG A 33 -9.58 -1.04 9.37
N SER A 34 -8.86 -1.20 8.27
CA SER A 34 -8.14 -0.10 7.63
C SER A 34 -7.96 -0.37 6.14
N CYS A 35 -7.98 0.69 5.34
CA CYS A 35 -7.61 0.67 3.92
C CYS A 35 -6.09 0.77 3.68
N PHE A 36 -5.28 0.80 4.75
CA PHE A 36 -3.82 0.79 4.65
C PHE A 36 -3.25 -0.60 4.88
N VAL A 37 -2.22 -0.96 4.11
CA VAL A 37 -1.47 -2.20 4.32
C VAL A 37 -0.48 -2.05 5.46
N ALA A 38 -0.12 -3.14 6.11
CA ALA A 38 1.03 -3.18 7.01
C ALA A 38 2.24 -3.78 6.30
N LEU A 39 3.36 -3.05 6.29
CA LEU A 39 4.59 -3.50 5.63
C LEU A 39 5.53 -4.17 6.63
N PRO A 40 6.22 -5.26 6.26
CA PRO A 40 7.33 -5.80 7.04
C PRO A 40 8.42 -4.76 7.28
N LEU A 41 9.04 -4.79 8.46
CA LEU A 41 10.09 -3.83 8.85
C LEU A 41 11.23 -3.75 7.84
N HIS A 42 11.67 -4.88 7.28
CA HIS A 42 12.75 -4.91 6.30
C HIS A 42 12.40 -4.15 5.01
N LEU A 43 11.12 -4.12 4.60
CA LEU A 43 10.67 -3.32 3.46
C LEU A 43 10.61 -1.85 3.81
N ILE A 44 10.11 -1.49 5.01
CA ILE A 44 10.09 -0.10 5.50
C ILE A 44 11.52 0.48 5.50
N GLU A 45 12.48 -0.26 6.04
CA GLU A 45 13.90 0.12 6.04
C GLU A 45 14.50 0.23 4.63
N ALA A 46 14.14 -0.68 3.73
CA ALA A 46 14.60 -0.65 2.35
C ALA A 46 14.05 0.57 1.61
N LEU A 47 12.75 0.85 1.75
CA LEU A 47 12.09 2.01 1.18
C LEU A 47 12.66 3.32 1.72
N SER A 48 12.85 3.43 3.04
CA SER A 48 13.43 4.61 3.71
C SER A 48 14.83 4.94 3.17
N ARG A 49 15.68 3.93 2.97
CA ARG A 49 17.02 4.10 2.38
C ARG A 49 17.00 4.59 0.92
N THR A 50 15.88 4.39 0.22
CA THR A 50 15.71 4.87 -1.15
C THR A 50 15.07 6.25 -1.24
N SER A 51 14.47 6.75 -0.16
CA SER A 51 13.92 8.10 -0.13
C SER A 51 15.05 9.14 -0.13
N ALA A 52 14.76 10.33 -0.68
CA ALA A 52 15.76 11.40 -0.79
C ALA A 52 16.09 12.03 0.57
N SER A 53 15.11 12.09 1.48
CA SER A 53 15.24 12.64 2.84
C SER A 53 15.76 11.63 3.87
N GLY A 54 15.70 10.33 3.56
CA GLY A 54 15.97 9.25 4.54
C GLY A 54 14.72 8.81 5.32
N ASP A 55 13.65 9.60 5.26
CA ASP A 55 12.35 9.31 5.87
C ASP A 55 11.30 8.98 4.79
N LEU A 56 10.29 8.19 5.14
CA LEU A 56 9.14 7.95 4.28
C LEU A 56 8.07 9.02 4.50
N PRO A 57 7.34 9.43 3.45
CA PRO A 57 6.22 10.35 3.62
C PRO A 57 5.12 9.72 4.50
N PRO A 58 4.22 10.54 5.10
CA PRO A 58 3.16 10.05 5.98
C PRO A 58 2.24 9.02 5.33
N VAL A 59 2.04 9.12 4.01
CA VAL A 59 1.32 8.14 3.21
C VAL A 59 2.13 7.81 1.97
N LEU A 60 2.30 6.52 1.70
CA LEU A 60 2.87 5.99 0.47
C LEU A 60 1.81 5.29 -0.35
N ALA A 61 1.74 5.58 -1.64
CA ALA A 61 1.05 4.73 -2.58
C ALA A 61 1.98 3.66 -3.13
N LEU A 62 1.43 2.47 -3.25
CA LEU A 62 2.11 1.25 -3.56
C LEU A 62 1.40 0.56 -4.71
N ASP A 63 2.18 0.06 -5.65
CA ASP A 63 1.70 -0.79 -6.74
C ASP A 63 2.19 -2.22 -6.49
N LEU A 64 1.26 -3.17 -6.51
CA LEU A 64 1.56 -4.59 -6.63
C LEU A 64 1.35 -5.03 -8.06
N ARG A 65 2.28 -5.86 -8.56
CA ARG A 65 2.17 -6.49 -9.87
C ARG A 65 2.50 -7.97 -9.77
N ALA A 66 1.51 -8.82 -9.99
CA ALA A 66 1.73 -10.27 -10.11
C ALA A 66 2.33 -10.63 -11.48
N ALA A 67 2.98 -11.79 -11.54
CA ALA A 67 3.57 -12.32 -12.78
C ALA A 67 2.53 -12.52 -13.89
N ALA A 68 1.30 -12.90 -13.53
CA ALA A 68 0.18 -13.10 -14.46
C ALA A 68 -0.42 -11.78 -15.01
N GLY A 69 0.15 -10.62 -14.66
CA GLY A 69 -0.28 -9.32 -15.16
C GLY A 69 -1.33 -8.61 -14.32
N ALA A 70 -1.90 -9.28 -13.30
CA ALA A 70 -2.77 -8.64 -12.32
C ALA A 70 -2.01 -7.54 -11.56
N ARG A 71 -2.73 -6.46 -11.24
CA ARG A 71 -2.21 -5.26 -10.60
C ARG A 71 -3.18 -4.75 -9.55
N TRP A 72 -2.62 -4.25 -8.46
CA TRP A 72 -3.39 -3.62 -7.38
C TRP A 72 -2.67 -2.35 -6.93
N SER A 73 -3.47 -1.33 -6.58
CA SER A 73 -2.99 -0.10 -5.97
C SER A 73 -3.38 -0.11 -4.51
N LEU A 74 -2.41 0.17 -3.64
CA LEU A 74 -2.52 0.07 -2.20
C LEU A 74 -1.91 1.32 -1.57
N ALA A 75 -2.22 1.56 -0.30
CA ALA A 75 -1.61 2.65 0.46
C ALA A 75 -1.00 2.13 1.76
N TRP A 76 0.05 2.80 2.24
CA TRP A 76 0.68 2.54 3.54
C TRP A 76 0.84 3.85 4.32
N SER A 77 0.47 3.84 5.60
CA SER A 77 0.51 5.01 6.49
C SER A 77 1.28 4.74 7.80
N GLY A 78 2.36 3.95 7.72
CA GLY A 78 3.22 3.68 8.87
C GLY A 78 2.99 2.33 9.56
N ALA A 79 1.94 1.59 9.19
CA ALA A 79 1.64 0.29 9.80
C ALA A 79 2.74 -0.75 9.54
N ALA A 80 3.20 -1.43 10.59
CA ALA A 80 4.23 -2.46 10.50
C ALA A 80 3.61 -3.85 10.65
N SER A 81 3.91 -4.74 9.71
CA SER A 81 3.58 -6.16 9.80
C SER A 81 4.52 -6.85 10.79
N ARG A 82 3.98 -7.78 11.58
CA ARG A 82 4.76 -8.64 12.50
C ARG A 82 5.38 -9.83 11.78
N SER A 83 5.00 -10.06 10.53
CA SER A 83 5.47 -11.16 9.70
C SER A 83 6.42 -10.67 8.60
N ARG A 84 6.79 -11.59 7.69
CA ARG A 84 7.56 -11.23 6.49
C ARG A 84 6.69 -10.88 5.29
N ALA A 85 5.37 -11.05 5.42
CA ALA A 85 4.39 -10.74 4.39
C ALA A 85 3.84 -9.33 4.59
N ILE A 86 3.42 -8.70 3.49
CA ILE A 86 2.57 -7.51 3.62
C ILE A 86 1.19 -7.96 4.10
N GLU A 87 0.63 -7.27 5.07
CA GLU A 87 -0.67 -7.62 5.64
C GLU A 87 -1.74 -6.66 5.11
N VAL A 88 -2.83 -7.22 4.62
CA VAL A 88 -3.96 -6.51 4.02
C VAL A 88 -5.23 -6.91 4.76
N ALA A 89 -6.04 -5.94 5.18
CA ALA A 89 -7.33 -6.21 5.80
C ALA A 89 -8.22 -7.05 4.88
N GLN A 90 -8.96 -8.01 5.44
CA GLN A 90 -9.81 -8.92 4.69
C GLN A 90 -10.81 -8.20 3.80
N GLU A 91 -11.51 -7.21 4.34
CA GLU A 91 -12.52 -6.45 3.63
C GLU A 91 -11.92 -5.69 2.45
N LEU A 92 -10.76 -5.06 2.64
CA LEU A 92 -10.04 -4.40 1.54
C LEU A 92 -9.63 -5.40 0.45
N ALA A 93 -9.06 -6.55 0.85
CA ALA A 93 -8.60 -7.57 -0.07
C ALA A 93 -9.76 -8.13 -0.91
N GLU A 94 -10.92 -8.36 -0.30
CA GLU A 94 -12.14 -8.77 -1.00
C GLU A 94 -12.61 -7.70 -1.98
N CYS A 95 -12.69 -6.42 -1.55
CA CYS A 95 -13.11 -5.31 -2.41
C CYS A 95 -12.25 -5.15 -3.67
N ILE A 96 -10.93 -5.32 -3.56
CA ILE A 96 -10.02 -5.17 -4.72
C ILE A 96 -9.71 -6.51 -5.40
N SER A 97 -10.36 -7.60 -4.99
CA SER A 97 -10.13 -8.96 -5.49
C SER A 97 -8.64 -9.35 -5.44
N LEU A 98 -7.99 -9.09 -4.31
CA LEU A 98 -6.60 -9.48 -4.03
C LEU A 98 -6.57 -10.81 -3.26
N PRO A 99 -6.13 -11.92 -3.87
CA PRO A 99 -6.09 -13.21 -3.20
C PRO A 99 -5.02 -13.26 -2.08
N ASP A 100 -5.33 -13.99 -1.00
CA ASP A 100 -4.34 -14.37 0.00
C ASP A 100 -3.22 -15.22 -0.61
N GLY A 101 -2.00 -15.08 -0.09
CA GLY A 101 -0.81 -15.77 -0.60
C GLY A 101 -0.31 -15.28 -1.96
N THR A 102 -0.83 -14.15 -2.47
CA THR A 102 -0.36 -13.56 -3.73
C THR A 102 1.13 -13.24 -3.63
N ILE A 103 1.93 -13.74 -4.59
CA ILE A 103 3.33 -13.33 -4.76
C ILE A 103 3.39 -12.27 -5.86
N ALA A 104 3.88 -11.08 -5.52
CA ALA A 104 3.89 -9.93 -6.42
C ALA A 104 5.12 -9.05 -6.24
N GLN A 105 5.41 -8.26 -7.28
CA GLN A 105 6.40 -7.20 -7.25
C GLN A 105 5.76 -5.93 -6.67
N LEU A 106 6.28 -5.45 -5.55
CA LEU A 106 5.91 -4.21 -4.88
C LEU A 106 6.78 -3.04 -5.36
N SER A 107 6.16 -1.92 -5.72
CA SER A 107 6.87 -0.67 -6.00
C SER A 107 6.13 0.54 -5.44
N VAL A 108 6.86 1.62 -5.14
CA VAL A 108 6.24 2.90 -4.80
C VAL A 108 5.75 3.58 -6.07
N ALA A 109 4.48 4.01 -6.07
CA ALA A 109 3.90 4.77 -7.17
C ALA A 109 4.64 6.10 -7.33
N ARG A 110 5.14 6.40 -8.53
CA ARG A 110 6.11 7.50 -8.73
C ARG A 110 5.48 8.86 -9.04
N SER A 111 4.17 8.89 -9.25
CA SER A 111 3.44 10.11 -9.56
C SER A 111 1.97 9.90 -9.23
N LEU A 112 1.55 10.34 -8.05
CA LEU A 112 0.14 10.52 -7.75
C LEU A 112 -0.22 11.99 -7.92
N THR A 113 -1.20 12.24 -8.78
CA THR A 113 -1.87 13.54 -8.82
C THR A 113 -2.80 13.65 -7.62
N ARG A 114 -2.76 14.77 -6.91
CA ARG A 114 -3.77 15.08 -5.89
C ARG A 114 -5.14 15.11 -6.59
N ALA A 115 -6.12 14.39 -6.04
CA ALA A 115 -7.48 14.51 -6.52
C ALA A 115 -8.06 15.86 -6.08
N ASP A 116 -8.63 16.62 -7.01
CA ASP A 116 -9.33 17.88 -6.71
C ASP A 116 -10.74 17.64 -6.16
N SER A 117 -11.37 16.54 -6.58
CA SER A 117 -12.66 16.06 -6.10
C SER A 117 -12.72 14.52 -6.19
N VAL A 118 -13.40 13.88 -5.25
CA VAL A 118 -13.65 12.43 -5.22
C VAL A 118 -15.14 12.23 -4.99
N SER A 119 -15.78 11.47 -5.86
CA SER A 119 -17.16 11.03 -5.69
C SER A 119 -17.18 9.57 -5.27
N ILE A 120 -17.95 9.25 -4.24
CA ILE A 120 -18.17 7.89 -3.75
C ILE A 120 -19.67 7.63 -3.67
N GLU A 121 -20.06 6.36 -3.81
CA GLU A 121 -21.43 5.90 -3.56
C GLU A 121 -21.42 4.77 -2.52
N PRO A 122 -22.47 4.68 -1.69
CA PRO A 122 -22.67 3.55 -0.78
C PRO A 122 -22.76 2.23 -1.54
N PHE A 123 -22.29 1.16 -0.90
CA PHE A 123 -22.28 -0.17 -1.53
C PHE A 123 -23.68 -0.80 -1.59
N SER A 124 -24.54 -0.55 -0.60
CA SER A 124 -25.88 -1.13 -0.49
C SER A 124 -26.98 -0.11 -0.13
N GLU A 125 -28.25 -0.52 -0.24
CA GLU A 125 -29.43 0.26 0.18
C GLU A 125 -29.40 0.57 1.68
N ASP A 126 -28.97 -0.39 2.50
CA ASP A 126 -28.79 -0.19 3.94
C ASP A 126 -27.72 0.89 4.22
N ASP A 127 -26.66 0.94 3.41
CA ASP A 127 -25.63 1.97 3.54
C ASP A 127 -26.15 3.36 3.15
N TRP A 128 -27.15 3.45 2.26
CA TRP A 128 -27.84 4.71 1.94
C TRP A 128 -28.64 5.23 3.14
N GLU A 129 -29.39 4.38 3.82
CA GLU A 129 -30.13 4.78 5.02
C GLU A 129 -29.19 5.29 6.14
N ILE A 130 -28.02 4.66 6.28
CA ILE A 130 -26.99 5.10 7.22
C ILE A 130 -26.45 6.47 6.83
N LEU A 131 -26.18 6.72 5.54
CA LEU A 131 -25.67 8.01 5.09
C LEU A 131 -26.69 9.13 5.24
N GLU A 132 -27.96 8.87 4.95
CA GLU A 132 -29.04 9.84 5.16
C GLU A 132 -29.22 10.20 6.64
N SER A 133 -28.99 9.25 7.54
CA SER A 133 -29.18 9.44 8.99
C SER A 133 -27.91 9.85 9.75
N ARG A 134 -26.70 9.60 9.20
CA ARG A 134 -25.40 9.73 9.90
C ARG A 134 -24.27 10.21 8.99
N ALA A 135 -24.56 11.11 8.04
CA ALA A 135 -23.57 11.66 7.11
C ALA A 135 -22.27 12.14 7.79
N ASP A 136 -22.36 12.87 8.90
CA ASP A 136 -21.19 13.39 9.63
C ASP A 136 -20.27 12.27 10.15
N LEU A 137 -20.85 11.17 10.63
CA LEU A 137 -20.09 10.00 11.11
C LEU A 137 -19.44 9.24 9.96
N ALA A 138 -20.11 9.17 8.80
CA ALA A 138 -19.55 8.56 7.60
C ALA A 138 -18.34 9.36 7.10
N GLU A 139 -18.43 10.70 7.07
CA GLU A 139 -17.31 11.57 6.73
C GLU A 139 -16.13 11.41 7.71
N GLU A 140 -16.39 11.44 9.02
CA GLU A 140 -15.35 11.25 10.03
C GLU A 140 -14.65 9.88 9.88
N THR A 141 -15.41 8.82 9.61
CA THR A 141 -14.86 7.47 9.40
C THR A 141 -13.96 7.42 8.16
N ILE A 142 -14.35 8.09 7.07
CA ILE A 142 -13.53 8.18 5.85
C ILE A 142 -12.21 8.93 6.14
N LEU A 143 -12.26 9.99 6.95
CA LEU A 143 -11.09 10.78 7.31
C LEU A 143 -10.14 10.08 8.32
N GLN A 144 -10.65 9.14 9.11
CA GLN A 144 -9.91 8.45 10.18
C GLN A 144 -9.38 7.04 9.83
N GLN A 145 -9.45 6.64 8.56
CA GLN A 145 -8.93 5.37 8.03
C GLN A 145 -7.49 5.04 8.45
#